data_AF-A0A2N3GXM1-F1
#
_entry.id   AF-A0A2N3GXM1-F1
#
_cell.length_a   1.000
_cell.length_b   1.000
_cell.length_c   1.000
_cell.angle_alpha   90.00
_cell.angle_beta   90.00
_cell.angle_gamma   90.00
#
_symmetry.space_group_name_H-M   'P 1'
#
loop_
_entity.id
_entity.type
_entity.pdbx_description
1 polymer ?
#
loop_
_entity_poly.entity_id
_entity_poly.type
_entity_poly.pdbx_seq_one_letter_code
_entity_poly.pdbx_strand_id
1 'polypeptide(L)'
;MSQGPHPQPELRIVVWRLLGALFVVQLVLAAIFRGLLLAAHGTGSVFRFQLVNGASFVVLGVVLLVAFRPNLAVLGLSLAGRSARTRWLSLLGVAAVLALVITSRSFGIMPFVLNLTFGLAVPAFEELLFRGWVFGKLRSVSAGPRASWVAIATSAVLFGLWHLGYAPTLLQHPAHPEIVSLLAFKVGYGTVLGLATGWLRERTGGTYAPFVLHAVANILAP
;
A
#
# COMPACT_ATOMS: atom_id res chain seq x y z
N MET A 1 -19.42 -34.57 20.03
CA MET A 1 -18.95 -34.50 18.63
C MET A 1 -17.92 -33.37 18.56
N SER A 2 -16.62 -33.69 18.65
CA SER A 2 -15.59 -32.68 18.43
C SER A 2 -15.57 -32.37 16.93
N GLN A 3 -15.77 -31.11 16.58
CA GLN A 3 -15.43 -30.67 15.23
C GLN A 3 -13.92 -30.77 15.12
N GLY A 4 -13.44 -31.75 14.34
CA GLY A 4 -12.02 -31.86 14.01
C GLY A 4 -11.53 -30.56 13.38
N PRO A 5 -10.23 -30.24 13.49
CA PRO A 5 -9.70 -28.98 12.97
C PRO A 5 -10.02 -28.88 11.47
N HIS A 6 -10.73 -27.82 11.09
CA HIS A 6 -10.97 -27.50 9.69
C HIS A 6 -9.62 -27.47 8.94
N PRO A 7 -9.48 -28.16 7.80
CA PRO A 7 -8.23 -28.16 7.04
C PRO A 7 -7.89 -26.72 6.64
N GLN A 8 -6.68 -26.27 6.99
CA GLN A 8 -6.24 -24.94 6.58
C GLN A 8 -6.13 -24.90 5.05
N PRO A 9 -6.64 -23.83 4.40
CA PRO A 9 -6.56 -23.73 2.95
C PRO A 9 -5.11 -23.67 2.49
N GLU A 10 -4.79 -24.38 1.41
CA GLU A 10 -3.45 -24.40 0.84
C GLU A 10 -3.00 -22.99 0.40
N LEU A 11 -1.71 -22.70 0.57
CA LEU A 11 -1.09 -21.42 0.18
C LEU A 11 -1.45 -21.01 -1.25
N ARG A 12 -1.44 -21.96 -2.20
CA ARG A 12 -1.78 -21.72 -3.60
C ARG A 12 -3.19 -21.16 -3.76
N ILE A 13 -4.17 -21.72 -3.05
CA ILE A 13 -5.58 -21.28 -3.11
C ILE A 13 -5.68 -19.85 -2.55
N VAL A 14 -4.99 -19.57 -1.45
CA VAL A 14 -4.97 -18.23 -0.85
C VAL A 14 -4.35 -17.21 -1.81
N VAL A 15 -3.22 -17.55 -2.46
CA VAL A 15 -2.57 -16.66 -3.45
C VAL A 15 -3.51 -16.33 -4.61
N TRP A 16 -4.22 -17.32 -5.18
CA TRP A 16 -5.18 -17.05 -6.26
C TRP A 16 -6.34 -16.16 -5.82
N ARG A 17 -6.87 -16.38 -4.61
CA ARG A 17 -7.93 -15.52 -4.05
C ARG A 17 -7.43 -14.09 -3.83
N LEU A 18 -6.19 -13.93 -3.36
CA LEU A 18 -5.57 -12.62 -3.18
C LEU A 18 -5.37 -11.91 -4.52
N LEU A 19 -4.89 -12.61 -5.55
CA LEU A 19 -4.76 -12.06 -6.90
C LEU A 19 -6.12 -11.57 -7.44
N GLY A 20 -7.16 -12.40 -7.34
CA GLY A 20 -8.51 -12.02 -7.77
C GLY A 20 -9.05 -10.80 -6.99
N ALA A 21 -8.85 -10.77 -5.67
CA ALA A 21 -9.26 -9.63 -4.86
C ALA A 21 -8.49 -8.35 -5.21
N LEU A 22 -7.16 -8.43 -5.36
CA LEU A 22 -6.34 -7.28 -5.76
C LEU A 22 -6.72 -6.76 -7.14
N PHE A 23 -7.05 -7.65 -8.08
CA PHE A 23 -7.56 -7.25 -9.39
C PHE A 23 -8.88 -6.49 -9.28
N VAL A 24 -9.84 -6.97 -8.48
CA VAL A 24 -11.10 -6.24 -8.23
C VAL A 24 -10.84 -4.89 -7.58
N VAL A 25 -9.96 -4.82 -6.58
CA VAL A 25 -9.58 -3.55 -5.94
C VAL A 25 -8.99 -2.57 -6.97
N GLN A 26 -8.17 -3.04 -7.91
CA GLN A 26 -7.65 -2.19 -8.99
C GLN A 26 -8.73 -1.69 -9.94
N LEU A 27 -9.71 -2.53 -10.31
CA LEU A 27 -10.84 -2.09 -11.14
C LEU A 27 -11.66 -1.02 -10.44
N VAL A 28 -11.92 -1.18 -9.15
CA VAL A 28 -12.64 -0.17 -8.34
C VAL A 28 -11.80 1.11 -8.23
N LEU A 29 -10.48 1.02 -8.00
CA LEU A 29 -9.58 2.17 -7.99
C LEU A 29 -9.64 2.94 -9.31
N ALA A 30 -9.54 2.24 -10.44
CA ALA A 30 -9.59 2.83 -11.77
C ALA A 30 -10.95 3.51 -12.04
N ALA A 31 -12.06 2.89 -11.60
CA ALA A 31 -13.39 3.47 -11.73
C ALA A 31 -13.54 4.75 -10.89
N ILE A 32 -13.09 4.73 -9.62
CA ILE A 32 -13.09 5.91 -8.74
C ILE A 32 -12.23 7.03 -9.35
N PHE A 33 -11.01 6.70 -9.76
CA PHE A 33 -10.08 7.66 -10.35
C PHE A 33 -10.70 8.32 -11.59
N ARG A 34 -11.26 7.52 -12.51
CA ARG A 34 -11.91 8.03 -13.73
C ARG A 34 -13.13 8.89 -13.40
N GLY A 35 -13.96 8.49 -12.45
CA GLY A 35 -15.13 9.26 -12.02
C GLY A 35 -14.73 10.63 -11.45
N LEU A 36 -13.74 10.67 -10.56
CA LEU A 36 -13.21 11.90 -9.98
C LEU A 36 -12.54 12.79 -11.05
N LEU A 37 -11.82 12.21 -12.00
CA LEU A 37 -11.17 12.94 -13.08
C LEU A 37 -12.18 13.61 -14.02
N LEU A 38 -13.29 12.93 -14.33
CA LEU A 38 -14.39 13.49 -15.10
C LEU A 38 -15.06 14.66 -14.34
N ALA A 39 -15.31 14.48 -13.04
CA ALA A 39 -15.86 15.55 -12.20
C ALA A 39 -14.93 16.76 -12.07
N ALA A 40 -13.62 16.55 -12.15
CA ALA A 40 -12.60 17.60 -12.11
C ALA A 40 -12.32 18.26 -13.47
N HIS A 41 -13.12 17.97 -14.50
CA HIS A 41 -12.97 18.46 -15.88
C HIS A 41 -11.63 18.09 -16.56
N GLY A 42 -11.13 16.87 -16.33
CA GLY A 42 -10.11 16.22 -17.16
C GLY A 42 -8.64 16.44 -16.75
N THR A 43 -7.72 16.04 -17.64
CA THR A 43 -6.27 15.91 -17.38
C THR A 43 -5.45 17.18 -17.67
N GLY A 44 -6.08 18.31 -18.01
CA GLY A 44 -5.37 19.51 -18.48
C GLY A 44 -4.42 20.20 -17.49
N SER A 45 -4.18 19.62 -16.30
CA SER A 45 -3.21 20.10 -15.33
C SER A 45 -2.65 18.93 -14.52
N VAL A 46 -1.31 18.83 -14.45
CA VAL A 46 -0.61 17.87 -13.59
C VAL A 46 -1.04 18.03 -12.13
N PHE A 47 -1.26 19.27 -11.68
CA PHE A 47 -1.70 19.55 -10.31
C PHE A 47 -3.03 18.87 -9.99
N ARG A 48 -4.05 19.08 -10.84
CA ARG A 48 -5.38 18.47 -10.67
C ARG A 48 -5.30 16.95 -10.78
N PHE A 49 -4.50 16.45 -11.72
CA PHE A 49 -4.29 15.01 -11.88
C PHE A 49 -3.78 14.37 -10.59
N GLN A 50 -2.79 14.97 -9.93
CA GLN A 50 -2.22 14.42 -8.70
C GLN A 50 -3.17 14.54 -7.51
N LEU A 51 -3.95 15.63 -7.41
CA LEU A 51 -5.01 15.72 -6.41
C LEU A 51 -6.07 14.62 -6.58
N VAL A 52 -6.53 14.39 -7.80
CA VAL A 52 -7.49 13.33 -8.12
C VAL A 52 -6.89 11.94 -7.84
N ASN A 53 -5.61 11.75 -8.14
CA ASN A 53 -4.89 10.52 -7.83
C ASN A 53 -4.85 10.27 -6.32
N GLY A 54 -4.37 11.22 -5.51
CA GLY A 54 -4.37 11.07 -4.05
C GLY A 54 -5.77 10.84 -3.48
N ALA A 55 -6.77 11.57 -3.98
CA ALA A 55 -8.15 11.42 -3.55
C ALA A 55 -8.73 10.03 -3.86
N SER A 56 -8.39 9.42 -5.01
CA SER A 56 -8.91 8.09 -5.37
C SER A 56 -8.46 7.00 -4.40
N PHE A 57 -7.21 7.04 -3.93
CA PHE A 57 -6.70 6.12 -2.91
C PHE A 57 -7.37 6.32 -1.55
N VAL A 58 -7.60 7.58 -1.15
CA VAL A 58 -8.30 7.89 0.10
C VAL A 58 -9.75 7.39 0.04
N VAL A 59 -10.47 7.68 -1.04
CA VAL A 59 -11.85 7.24 -1.24
C VAL A 59 -11.93 5.72 -1.25
N LEU A 60 -11.06 5.04 -2.00
CA LEU A 60 -11.04 3.58 -2.02
C LEU A 60 -10.72 3.00 -0.64
N GLY A 61 -9.74 3.56 0.06
CA GLY A 61 -9.40 3.16 1.43
C GLY A 61 -10.61 3.26 2.36
N VAL A 62 -11.34 4.38 2.32
CA VAL A 62 -12.57 4.57 3.11
C VAL A 62 -13.64 3.55 2.72
N VAL A 63 -13.88 3.33 1.42
CA VAL A 63 -14.83 2.32 0.93
C VAL A 63 -14.51 0.94 1.47
N LEU A 64 -13.24 0.51 1.41
CA LEU A 64 -12.82 -0.78 1.94
C LEU A 64 -12.99 -0.86 3.47
N LEU A 65 -12.65 0.21 4.19
CA LEU A 65 -12.84 0.26 5.65
C LEU A 65 -14.31 0.18 6.05
N VAL A 66 -15.21 0.86 5.34
CA VAL A 66 -16.65 0.85 5.62
C VAL A 66 -17.27 -0.49 5.23
N ALA A 67 -16.90 -1.04 4.08
CA ALA A 67 -17.47 -2.29 3.54
C ALA A 67 -17.03 -3.51 4.35
N PHE A 68 -15.75 -3.61 4.72
CA PHE A 68 -15.20 -4.79 5.37
C PHE A 68 -15.02 -4.65 6.88
N ARG A 69 -15.06 -3.41 7.41
CA ARG A 69 -14.92 -3.09 8.84
C ARG A 69 -13.80 -3.86 9.54
N PRO A 70 -12.57 -3.87 8.98
CA PRO A 70 -11.47 -4.61 9.58
C PRO A 70 -11.13 -3.99 10.94
N ASN A 71 -10.78 -4.83 11.92
CA ASN A 71 -10.27 -4.35 13.19
C ASN A 71 -8.78 -3.95 13.08
N LEU A 72 -8.32 -3.15 14.06
CA LEU A 72 -6.94 -2.64 14.09
C LEU A 72 -5.87 -3.75 14.14
N ALA A 73 -6.18 -4.92 14.70
CA ALA A 73 -5.24 -6.04 14.75
C ALA A 73 -5.00 -6.64 13.37
N VAL A 74 -6.08 -6.83 12.58
CA VAL A 74 -5.99 -7.31 11.18
C VAL A 74 -5.16 -6.36 10.32
N LEU A 75 -5.32 -5.06 10.51
CA LEU A 75 -4.55 -4.04 9.78
C LEU A 75 -3.13 -3.82 10.33
N GLY A 76 -2.74 -4.50 11.40
CA GLY A 76 -1.43 -4.30 12.03
C GLY A 76 -1.25 -2.92 12.70
N LEU A 77 -2.36 -2.22 12.98
CA LEU A 77 -2.41 -0.90 13.61
C LEU A 77 -2.53 -0.97 15.14
N SER A 78 -2.89 -2.12 15.72
CA SER A 78 -2.99 -2.23 17.17
C SER A 78 -1.63 -2.03 17.84
N LEU A 79 -1.54 -1.00 18.70
CA LEU A 79 -0.39 -0.72 19.56
C LEU A 79 -0.52 -1.38 20.96
N ALA A 80 -1.70 -1.91 21.27
CA ALA A 80 -1.95 -2.63 22.53
C ALA A 80 -1.02 -3.84 22.64
N GLY A 81 -0.49 -4.09 23.84
CA GLY A 81 0.46 -5.19 24.09
C GLY A 81 1.87 -4.98 23.52
N ARG A 82 2.14 -3.95 22.71
CA ARG A 82 3.50 -3.64 22.23
C ARG A 82 4.35 -2.99 23.31
N SER A 83 5.67 -3.18 23.21
CA SER A 83 6.65 -2.48 24.07
C SER A 83 6.55 -0.96 23.91
N ALA A 84 6.87 -0.21 24.97
CA ALA A 84 6.88 1.26 24.92
C ALA A 84 7.81 1.79 23.82
N ARG A 85 8.98 1.17 23.63
CA ARG A 85 9.92 1.50 22.55
C ARG A 85 9.27 1.40 21.17
N THR A 86 8.58 0.30 20.88
CA THR A 86 7.90 0.12 19.58
C THR A 86 6.79 1.15 19.36
N ARG A 87 6.04 1.50 20.41
CA ARG A 87 5.00 2.53 20.33
C ARG A 87 5.60 3.90 20.00
N TRP A 88 6.62 4.32 20.75
CA TRP A 88 7.28 5.60 20.52
C TRP A 88 7.95 5.68 19.15
N LEU A 89 8.66 4.64 18.72
CA LEU A 89 9.26 4.61 17.38
C LEU A 89 8.19 4.71 16.26
N SER A 90 7.03 4.08 16.46
CA SER A 90 5.92 4.18 15.50
C SER A 90 5.36 5.60 15.43
N LEU A 91 5.10 6.22 16.59
CA LEU A 91 4.57 7.59 16.66
C LEU A 91 5.57 8.61 16.11
N LEU A 92 6.84 8.52 16.50
CA LEU A 92 7.89 9.41 16.01
C LEU A 92 8.13 9.25 14.51
N GLY A 93 8.10 8.01 14.00
CA GLY A 93 8.24 7.77 12.56
C GLY A 93 7.08 8.38 11.76
N VAL A 94 5.83 8.20 12.21
CA VAL A 94 4.67 8.83 11.57
C VAL A 94 4.76 10.36 11.66
N ALA A 95 5.12 10.90 12.82
CA ALA A 95 5.30 12.34 13.00
C ALA A 95 6.40 12.90 12.06
N ALA A 96 7.50 12.16 11.87
CA ALA A 96 8.55 12.55 10.94
C ALA A 96 8.06 12.56 9.48
N VAL A 97 7.29 11.56 9.05
CA VAL A 97 6.65 11.56 7.72
C VAL A 97 5.73 12.77 7.55
N LEU A 98 4.87 13.04 8.52
CA LEU A 98 3.97 14.21 8.48
C LEU A 98 4.77 15.51 8.43
N ALA A 99 5.85 15.63 9.21
CA ALA A 99 6.73 16.79 9.17
C ALA A 99 7.36 16.95 7.78
N LEU A 100 7.87 15.90 7.15
CA LEU A 100 8.43 15.95 5.79
C LEU A 100 7.39 16.37 4.74
N VAL A 101 6.16 15.86 4.83
CA VAL A 101 5.06 16.24 3.93
C VAL A 101 4.69 17.71 4.14
N ILE A 102 4.57 18.17 5.38
CA ILE A 102 4.17 19.56 5.68
C ILE A 102 5.29 20.53 5.27
N THR A 103 6.54 20.25 5.60
CA THR A 103 7.67 21.13 5.28
C THR A 103 7.96 21.19 3.80
N SER A 104 7.55 20.18 3.00
CA SER A 104 7.71 20.25 1.55
C SER A 104 6.91 21.38 0.90
N ARG A 105 5.91 21.94 1.60
CA ARG A 105 5.21 23.16 1.18
C ARG A 105 6.12 24.37 1.04
N SER A 106 7.22 24.43 1.79
CA SER A 106 8.23 25.48 1.69
C SER A 106 8.96 25.45 0.34
N PHE A 107 8.97 24.32 -0.36
CA PHE A 107 9.51 24.18 -1.72
C PHE A 107 8.45 24.40 -2.83
N GLY A 108 7.20 24.70 -2.44
CA GLY A 108 6.10 25.00 -3.36
C GLY A 108 4.87 24.12 -3.16
N ILE A 109 3.78 24.48 -3.84
CA ILE A 109 2.51 23.75 -3.73
C ILE A 109 2.55 22.38 -4.44
N MET A 110 3.29 22.25 -5.53
CA MET A 110 3.38 20.99 -6.26
C MET A 110 4.15 19.92 -5.47
N PRO A 111 5.36 20.18 -4.91
CA PRO A 111 6.02 19.21 -4.02
C PRO A 111 5.15 18.81 -2.82
N PHE A 112 4.38 19.74 -2.26
CA PHE A 112 3.41 19.44 -1.21
C PHE A 112 2.33 18.46 -1.67
N VAL A 113 1.69 18.69 -2.82
CA VAL A 113 0.65 17.78 -3.35
C VAL A 113 1.22 16.42 -3.75
N LEU A 114 2.42 16.38 -4.33
CA LEU A 114 3.13 15.14 -4.63
C LEU A 114 3.42 14.34 -3.35
N ASN A 115 3.93 14.98 -2.30
CA ASN A 115 4.20 14.31 -1.02
C ASN A 115 2.93 13.92 -0.26
N LEU A 116 1.85 14.71 -0.37
CA LEU A 116 0.54 14.33 0.16
C LEU A 116 0.01 13.05 -0.52
N THR A 117 0.23 12.94 -1.83
CA THR A 117 -0.22 11.80 -2.64
C THR A 117 0.68 10.59 -2.45
N PHE A 118 1.95 10.71 -2.82
CA PHE A 118 2.91 9.60 -2.90
C PHE A 118 3.69 9.37 -1.61
N GLY A 119 3.80 10.37 -0.73
CA GLY A 119 4.43 10.24 0.58
C GLY A 119 3.47 9.87 1.71
N LEU A 120 2.16 10.07 1.52
CA LEU A 120 1.17 9.81 2.57
C LEU A 120 0.01 8.91 2.10
N ALA A 121 -0.84 9.38 1.18
CA ALA A 121 -2.07 8.68 0.82
C ALA A 121 -1.83 7.29 0.21
N VAL A 122 -0.94 7.20 -0.79
CA VAL A 122 -0.61 5.94 -1.48
C VAL A 122 0.08 4.95 -0.53
N PRO A 123 1.18 5.29 0.17
CA PRO A 123 1.81 4.36 1.10
C PRO A 123 0.89 3.92 2.24
N ALA A 124 0.04 4.81 2.77
CA ALA A 124 -0.91 4.44 3.82
C ALA A 124 -1.89 3.39 3.30
N PHE A 125 -2.49 3.60 2.13
CA PHE A 125 -3.39 2.62 1.52
C PHE A 125 -2.66 1.29 1.24
N GLU A 126 -1.52 1.35 0.56
CA GLU A 126 -0.79 0.17 0.12
C GLU A 126 -0.28 -0.66 1.30
N GLU A 127 0.24 -0.03 2.36
CA GLU A 127 0.74 -0.78 3.52
C GLU A 127 -0.38 -1.40 4.36
N LEU A 128 -1.55 -0.75 4.44
CA LEU A 128 -2.72 -1.36 5.07
C LEU A 128 -3.23 -2.58 4.27
N LEU A 129 -3.26 -2.46 2.94
CA LEU A 129 -3.66 -3.55 2.05
C LEU A 129 -2.65 -4.70 2.09
N PHE A 130 -1.38 -4.40 1.85
CA PHE A 130 -0.35 -5.43 1.68
C PHE A 130 0.23 -5.93 3.00
N ARG A 131 0.61 -5.05 3.95
CA ARG A 131 1.28 -5.47 5.19
C ARG A 131 0.29 -5.70 6.31
N GLY A 132 -0.88 -5.07 6.26
CA GLY A 132 -2.02 -5.43 7.09
C GLY A 132 -2.64 -6.74 6.59
N TRP A 133 -3.44 -6.63 5.52
CA TRP A 133 -4.34 -7.72 5.11
C TRP A 133 -3.65 -8.86 4.35
N VAL A 134 -2.97 -8.60 3.22
CA VAL A 134 -2.35 -9.65 2.37
C VAL A 134 -1.33 -10.46 3.17
N PHE A 135 -0.37 -9.78 3.81
CA PHE A 135 0.66 -10.42 4.61
C PHE A 135 0.08 -11.21 5.78
N GLY A 136 -0.94 -10.69 6.47
CA GLY A 136 -1.63 -11.39 7.54
C GLY A 136 -2.26 -12.70 7.06
N LYS A 137 -2.94 -12.67 5.90
CA LYS A 137 -3.51 -13.88 5.28
C LYS A 137 -2.42 -14.88 4.89
N LEU A 138 -1.35 -14.44 4.25
CA LEU A 138 -0.24 -15.31 3.86
C LEU A 138 0.45 -15.95 5.07
N ARG A 139 0.75 -15.17 6.11
CA ARG A 139 1.37 -15.72 7.34
C ARG A 139 0.48 -16.72 8.05
N SER A 140 -0.85 -16.53 8.03
CA SER A 140 -1.79 -17.43 8.71
C SER A 140 -1.86 -18.84 8.12
N VAL A 141 -1.47 -19.00 6.85
CA VAL A 141 -1.48 -20.30 6.14
C VAL A 141 -0.08 -20.81 5.82
N SER A 142 0.96 -20.08 6.22
CA SER A 142 2.35 -20.47 6.02
C SER A 142 2.85 -21.26 7.23
N ALA A 143 3.41 -22.46 7.00
CA ALA A 143 3.90 -23.35 8.06
C ALA A 143 5.38 -23.70 7.89
N GLY A 144 6.00 -24.11 8.99
CA GLY A 144 7.39 -24.58 9.03
C GLY A 144 8.45 -23.47 9.15
N PRO A 145 9.75 -23.84 9.13
CA PRO A 145 10.86 -22.93 9.44
C PRO A 145 11.01 -21.74 8.50
N ARG A 146 10.41 -21.81 7.29
CA ARG A 146 10.48 -20.77 6.25
C ARG A 146 9.20 -19.95 6.14
N ALA A 147 8.21 -20.16 7.01
CA ALA A 147 6.89 -19.53 6.91
C ALA A 147 6.94 -17.99 6.77
N SER A 148 7.81 -17.33 7.56
CA SER A 148 8.00 -15.88 7.47
C SER A 148 8.51 -15.45 6.10
N TRP A 149 9.54 -16.14 5.59
CA TRP A 149 10.12 -15.82 4.29
C TRP A 149 9.19 -16.07 3.13
N VAL A 150 8.36 -17.12 3.20
CA VAL A 150 7.31 -17.38 2.21
C VAL A 150 6.34 -16.21 2.15
N ALA A 151 5.79 -15.78 3.30
CA ALA A 151 4.85 -14.65 3.31
C ALA A 151 5.50 -13.33 2.87
N ILE A 152 6.76 -13.07 3.28
CA ILE A 152 7.51 -11.89 2.87
C ILE A 152 7.69 -11.88 1.35
N ALA A 153 8.23 -12.96 0.78
CA ALA A 153 8.51 -13.05 -0.65
C ALA A 153 7.23 -13.00 -1.49
N THR A 154 6.19 -13.77 -1.12
CA THR A 154 4.92 -13.77 -1.83
C THR A 154 4.23 -12.41 -1.74
N SER A 155 4.18 -11.78 -0.57
CA SER A 155 3.60 -10.43 -0.43
C SER A 155 4.38 -9.39 -1.22
N ALA A 156 5.71 -9.51 -1.30
CA ALA A 156 6.56 -8.60 -2.06
C ALA A 156 6.33 -8.71 -3.56
N VAL A 157 6.23 -9.93 -4.10
CA VAL A 157 5.90 -10.16 -5.52
C VAL A 157 4.50 -9.64 -5.85
N LEU A 158 3.51 -9.92 -5.02
CA LEU A 158 2.15 -9.37 -5.21
C LEU A 158 2.13 -7.84 -5.17
N PHE A 159 2.93 -7.24 -4.28
CA PHE A 159 3.09 -5.79 -4.20
C PHE A 159 3.84 -5.20 -5.41
N GLY A 160 4.83 -5.90 -5.97
CA GLY A 160 5.43 -5.53 -7.24
C GLY A 160 4.40 -5.55 -8.38
N LEU A 161 3.70 -6.67 -8.55
CA LEU A 161 2.68 -6.84 -9.60
C LEU A 161 1.51 -5.87 -9.47
N TRP A 162 1.17 -5.44 -8.26
CA TRP A 162 0.15 -4.40 -8.02
C TRP A 162 0.39 -3.14 -8.85
N HIS A 163 1.64 -2.75 -9.07
CA HIS A 163 2.00 -1.55 -9.82
C HIS A 163 1.60 -1.60 -11.30
N LEU A 164 1.35 -2.79 -11.87
CA LEU A 164 0.80 -2.93 -13.22
C LEU A 164 -0.59 -2.29 -13.33
N GLY A 165 -1.36 -2.26 -12.24
CA GLY A 165 -2.66 -1.58 -12.20
C GLY A 165 -2.57 -0.05 -12.31
N TYR A 166 -1.37 0.53 -12.27
CA TYR A 166 -1.17 1.95 -12.58
C TYR A 166 -1.14 2.24 -14.07
N ALA A 167 -1.07 1.23 -14.95
CA ALA A 167 -1.03 1.43 -16.39
C ALA A 167 -2.18 2.32 -16.91
N PRO A 168 -3.46 2.12 -16.54
CA PRO A 168 -4.55 2.99 -17.01
C PRO A 168 -4.42 4.45 -16.54
N THR A 169 -3.90 4.66 -15.33
CA THR A 169 -3.66 6.01 -14.79
C THR A 169 -2.49 6.67 -15.49
N LEU A 170 -1.39 5.95 -15.70
CA LEU A 170 -0.18 6.46 -16.38
C LEU A 170 -0.44 6.76 -17.86
N LEU A 171 -1.27 5.98 -18.54
CA LEU A 171 -1.72 6.26 -19.92
C LEU A 171 -2.49 7.58 -20.05
N GLN A 172 -3.13 8.03 -18.96
CA GLN A 172 -3.86 9.30 -18.90
C GLN A 172 -2.99 10.43 -18.34
N HIS A 173 -1.73 10.16 -17.97
CA HIS A 173 -0.85 11.17 -17.38
C HIS A 173 -0.41 12.18 -18.46
N PRO A 174 -0.52 13.51 -18.20
CA PRO A 174 -0.21 14.53 -19.20
C PRO A 174 1.24 14.54 -19.71
N ALA A 175 2.17 13.98 -18.94
CA ALA A 175 3.59 13.93 -19.28
C ALA A 175 3.99 12.76 -20.19
N HIS A 176 3.06 11.89 -20.61
CA HIS A 176 3.27 10.80 -21.57
C HIS A 176 4.60 10.03 -21.43
N PRO A 177 4.86 9.38 -20.28
CA PRO A 177 6.12 8.67 -20.06
C PRO A 177 6.24 7.41 -20.93
N GLU A 178 7.47 6.90 -21.10
CA GLU A 178 7.73 5.55 -21.64
C GLU A 178 7.17 4.48 -20.69
N ILE A 179 5.93 4.06 -20.94
CA ILE A 179 5.11 3.34 -19.94
C ILE A 179 5.69 1.96 -19.62
N VAL A 180 6.24 1.25 -20.61
CA VAL A 180 6.74 -0.12 -20.42
C VAL A 180 7.94 -0.13 -19.47
N SER A 181 8.94 0.70 -19.73
CA SER A 181 10.13 0.80 -18.89
C SER A 181 9.80 1.33 -17.49
N LEU A 182 8.89 2.30 -17.40
CA LEU A 182 8.40 2.82 -16.12
C LEU A 182 7.67 1.75 -15.29
N LEU A 183 6.79 0.96 -15.91
CA LEU A 183 6.07 -0.11 -15.22
C LEU A 183 7.03 -1.24 -14.81
N ALA A 184 7.97 -1.63 -15.68
CA ALA A 184 8.99 -2.62 -15.34
C ALA A 184 9.82 -2.18 -14.13
N PHE A 185 10.27 -0.92 -14.13
CA PHE A 185 10.97 -0.33 -12.99
C PHE A 185 10.10 -0.32 -11.72
N LYS A 186 8.82 0.10 -11.83
CA LYS A 186 7.89 0.10 -10.69
C LYS A 186 7.64 -1.30 -10.11
N VAL A 187 7.53 -2.33 -10.95
CA VAL A 187 7.40 -3.72 -10.47
C VAL A 187 8.68 -4.17 -9.76
N GLY A 188 9.86 -3.90 -10.32
CA GLY A 188 11.14 -4.23 -9.71
C GLY A 188 11.36 -3.51 -8.38
N TYR A 189 11.25 -2.18 -8.40
CA TYR A 189 11.35 -1.33 -7.21
C TYR A 189 10.32 -1.70 -6.15
N GLY A 190 9.06 -1.85 -6.55
CA GLY A 190 7.97 -2.28 -5.67
C GLY A 190 8.26 -3.63 -5.03
N THR A 191 8.80 -4.60 -5.76
CA THR A 191 9.18 -5.90 -5.19
C THR A 191 10.31 -5.76 -4.16
N VAL A 192 11.35 -4.99 -4.45
CA VAL A 192 12.47 -4.76 -3.51
C VAL A 192 12.02 -4.03 -2.25
N LEU A 193 11.31 -2.92 -2.40
CA LEU A 193 10.69 -2.21 -1.28
C LEU A 193 9.72 -3.13 -0.52
N GLY A 194 9.06 -4.02 -1.26
CA GLY A 194 8.11 -4.96 -0.73
C GLY A 194 8.72 -6.03 0.17
N LEU A 195 9.94 -6.47 -0.13
CA LEU A 195 10.73 -7.36 0.72
C LEU A 195 11.12 -6.65 2.03
N ALA A 196 11.59 -5.40 1.94
CA ALA A 196 12.00 -4.62 3.10
C ALA A 196 10.84 -4.32 4.06
N THR A 197 9.71 -3.86 3.51
CA THR A 197 8.47 -3.61 4.25
C THR A 197 7.86 -4.89 4.82
N GLY A 198 7.89 -5.99 4.07
CA GLY A 198 7.47 -7.32 4.57
C GLY A 198 8.32 -7.80 5.74
N TRP A 199 9.65 -7.62 5.67
CA TRP A 199 10.56 -7.93 6.76
C TRP A 199 10.30 -7.06 8.00
N LEU A 200 10.11 -5.75 7.82
CA LEU A 200 9.74 -4.85 8.93
C LEU A 200 8.41 -5.24 9.57
N ARG A 201 7.42 -5.61 8.77
CA ARG A 201 6.11 -6.10 9.23
C ARG A 201 6.24 -7.38 10.05
N GLU A 202 7.13 -8.30 9.66
CA GLU A 202 7.42 -9.52 10.42
C GLU A 202 8.11 -9.20 11.75
N ARG A 203 9.12 -8.31 11.73
CA ARG A 203 9.92 -7.96 12.91
C ARG A 203 9.16 -7.14 13.94
N THR A 204 8.32 -6.23 13.47
CA THR A 204 7.60 -5.31 14.36
C THR A 204 6.19 -5.79 14.67
N GLY A 205 5.62 -6.68 13.86
CA GLY A 205 4.24 -7.14 13.98
C GLY A 205 3.20 -6.09 13.57
N GLY A 206 3.59 -4.95 12.98
CA GLY A 206 2.66 -3.88 12.61
C GLY A 206 2.99 -3.19 11.29
N THR A 207 2.12 -2.28 10.88
CA THR A 207 2.20 -1.56 9.60
C THR A 207 2.86 -0.19 9.68
N TYR A 208 3.08 0.35 10.89
CA TYR A 208 3.73 1.65 11.07
C TYR A 208 5.17 1.71 10.52
N ALA A 209 6.03 0.75 10.87
CA ALA A 209 7.41 0.75 10.37
C ALA A 209 7.49 0.54 8.84
N PRO A 210 6.73 -0.41 8.24
CA PRO A 210 6.57 -0.48 6.79
C PRO A 210 6.11 0.83 6.15
N PHE A 211 5.07 1.46 6.70
CA PHE A 211 4.55 2.75 6.24
C PHE A 211 5.62 3.84 6.26
N VAL A 212 6.36 3.99 7.37
CA VAL A 212 7.40 5.00 7.48
C VAL A 212 8.51 4.78 6.45
N LEU A 213 8.99 3.54 6.29
CA LEU A 213 10.01 3.23 5.29
C LEU A 213 9.51 3.57 3.88
N HIS A 214 8.31 3.13 3.53
CA HIS A 214 7.72 3.33 2.22
C HIS A 214 7.47 4.83 1.93
N ALA A 215 6.85 5.54 2.87
CA ALA A 215 6.60 6.97 2.77
C ALA A 215 7.90 7.76 2.56
N VAL A 216 8.93 7.51 3.37
CA VAL A 216 10.23 8.16 3.22
C VAL A 216 10.88 7.80 1.90
N ALA A 217 10.82 6.53 1.48
CA ALA A 217 11.37 6.09 0.20
C ALA A 217 10.72 6.83 -0.99
N ASN A 218 9.41 7.08 -0.93
CA ASN A 218 8.71 7.83 -1.97
C ASN A 218 8.99 9.34 -1.91
N ILE A 219 9.10 9.93 -0.71
CA ILE A 219 9.41 11.37 -0.55
C ILE A 219 10.82 11.68 -1.04
N LEU A 220 11.77 10.77 -0.83
CA LEU A 220 13.17 10.92 -1.23
C LEU A 220 13.46 10.36 -2.62
N ALA A 221 12.48 9.73 -3.28
CA ALA A 221 12.66 9.24 -4.63
C ALA A 221 12.83 10.43 -5.60
N PRO A 222 13.83 10.39 -6.49
CA PRO A 222 14.08 11.45 -7.47
C PRO A 222 12.98 11.54 -8.54
#